data_AF-A0A7C4M852-F1
#
_entry.id   AF-A0A7C4M852-F1
#
_cell.length_a   1.000
_cell.length_b   1.000
_cell.length_c   1.000
_cell.angle_alpha   90.00
_cell.angle_beta   90.00
_cell.angle_gamma   90.00
#
_symmetry.space_group_name_H-M   'P 1'
#
loop_
_entity.id
_entity.type
_entity.pdbx_description
1 polymer ?
#
loop_
_entity_poly.entity_id
_entity_poly.type
_entity_poly.pdbx_seq_one_letter_code
_entity_poly.pdbx_strand_id
1 'polypeptide(L)' 'WAVKAAGKAKVLMSGGPKAPTEESFLQQVKGVIDAGGVGLAVGRNVWQHENPLKMAKALRALVIEGKSLEEAINILKE' A
#
# COMPACT_ATOMS: atom_id res chain seq x y z
N TRP A 1 -12.74 -2.46 -10.38
CA TRP A 1 -12.98 -2.59 -11.84
C TRP A 1 -11.70 -2.42 -12.66
N ALA A 2 -10.83 -1.45 -12.34
CA ALA A 2 -9.60 -1.20 -13.10
C ALA A 2 -8.69 -2.43 -13.25
N VAL A 3 -8.40 -3.16 -12.15
CA VAL A 3 -7.57 -4.38 -12.21
C VAL A 3 -8.20 -5.45 -13.11
N LYS A 4 -9.49 -5.74 -12.91
CA LYS A 4 -10.23 -6.70 -13.76
C LYS A 4 -10.24 -6.29 -15.23
N ALA A 5 -10.43 -5.00 -15.52
CA ALA A 5 -10.47 -4.47 -16.89
C ALA A 5 -9.11 -4.54 -17.60
N ALA A 6 -7.99 -4.58 -16.87
CA ALA A 6 -6.65 -4.68 -17.43
C ALA A 6 -6.32 -6.05 -18.04
N GLY A 7 -7.17 -7.07 -17.82
CA GLY A 7 -7.02 -8.39 -18.43
C GLY A 7 -5.69 -9.07 -18.06
N LYS A 8 -4.81 -9.28 -19.03
CA LYS A 8 -3.50 -9.94 -18.83
C LYS A 8 -2.39 -8.98 -18.36
N ALA A 9 -2.64 -7.67 -18.35
CA ALA A 9 -1.64 -6.69 -17.93
C ALA A 9 -1.54 -6.66 -16.40
N LYS A 10 -0.31 -6.63 -15.88
CA LYS A 10 -0.04 -6.43 -14.46
C LYS A 10 -0.32 -4.97 -14.09
N VAL A 11 -1.03 -4.77 -12.97
CA VAL A 11 -1.44 -3.44 -12.50
C VAL A 11 -0.70 -3.08 -11.22
N LEU A 12 -0.09 -1.90 -11.21
CA LEU A 12 0.49 -1.29 -10.02
C LEU A 12 -0.32 -0.05 -9.63
N MET A 13 -0.51 0.18 -8.33
CA MET A 13 -1.17 1.39 -7.83
C MET A 13 -0.17 2.55 -7.76
N SER A 14 -0.56 3.72 -8.27
CA SER A 14 0.16 4.95 -7.99
C SER A 14 -0.22 5.47 -6.60
N GLY A 15 0.75 6.05 -5.88
CA GLY A 15 0.51 6.49 -4.50
C GLY A 15 -0.35 7.73 -4.34
N GLY A 16 -0.63 8.49 -5.41
CA GLY A 16 -1.41 9.72 -5.31
C GLY A 16 -0.76 10.81 -4.42
N PRO A 17 -1.54 11.83 -3.99
CA PRO A 17 -1.11 12.78 -2.96
C PRO A 17 -0.89 12.09 -1.62
N LYS A 18 -0.26 12.80 -0.66
CA LYS A 18 -0.15 12.29 0.70
C LYS A 18 -1.55 12.13 1.29
N ALA A 19 -1.85 10.94 1.79
CA ALA A 19 -3.12 10.62 2.41
C ALA A 19 -3.25 11.35 3.77
N PRO A 20 -4.49 11.58 4.25
CA PRO A 20 -4.72 12.25 5.53
C PRO A 20 -4.23 11.42 6.73
N THR A 21 -4.24 10.09 6.62
CA THR A 21 -3.76 9.17 7.66
C THR A 21 -3.04 7.97 7.04
N GLU A 22 -2.11 7.37 7.78
CA GLU A 22 -1.45 6.12 7.36
C GLU A 22 -2.46 4.99 7.14
N GLU A 23 -3.43 4.84 8.04
CA GLU A 23 -4.48 3.82 7.93
C GLU A 23 -5.28 3.97 6.63
N SER A 24 -5.68 5.20 6.27
CA SER A 24 -6.41 5.43 5.02
C SER A 24 -5.56 5.09 3.78
N PHE A 25 -4.25 5.28 3.85
CA PHE A 25 -3.33 4.91 2.79
C PHE A 25 -3.13 3.39 2.70
N LEU A 26 -2.86 2.73 3.84
CA LEU A 26 -2.68 1.27 3.91
C LEU A 26 -3.96 0.53 3.52
N GLN A 27 -5.15 1.05 3.87
CA GLN A 27 -6.44 0.51 3.44
C GLN A 27 -6.62 0.58 1.92
N GLN A 28 -6.19 1.68 1.27
CA GLN A 28 -6.21 1.79 -0.20
C GLN A 28 -5.25 0.80 -0.85
N VAL A 29 -4.03 0.66 -0.31
CA VAL A 29 -3.05 -0.34 -0.75
C VAL A 29 -3.65 -1.74 -0.68
N LYS A 30 -4.21 -2.12 0.49
CA LYS A 30 -4.84 -3.43 0.69
C LYS A 30 -5.98 -3.67 -0.30
N GLY A 31 -6.84 -2.67 -0.52
CA GLY A 31 -7.93 -2.77 -1.49
C GLY A 31 -7.46 -3.01 -2.92
N VAL A 32 -6.32 -2.44 -3.33
CA VAL A 32 -5.73 -2.71 -4.65
C VAL A 32 -5.16 -4.12 -4.73
N ILE A 33 -4.43 -4.57 -3.71
CA ILE A 33 -3.87 -5.93 -3.68
C ILE A 33 -4.99 -6.97 -3.70
N ASP A 34 -6.06 -6.76 -2.91
CA ASP A 34 -7.25 -7.63 -2.89
C ASP A 34 -7.99 -7.65 -4.23
N ALA A 35 -7.96 -6.54 -4.97
CA ALA A 35 -8.50 -6.47 -6.31
C ALA A 35 -7.62 -7.20 -7.36
N GLY A 36 -6.46 -7.72 -6.98
CA GLY A 36 -5.50 -8.43 -7.85
C GLY A 36 -4.34 -7.56 -8.35
N GLY A 37 -4.14 -6.36 -7.81
CA GLY A 37 -2.98 -5.53 -8.11
C GLY A 37 -1.69 -6.20 -7.62
N VAL A 38 -0.59 -6.01 -8.34
CA VAL A 38 0.66 -6.75 -8.10
C VAL A 38 1.73 -5.95 -7.37
N GLY A 39 1.47 -4.67 -7.06
CA GLY A 39 2.46 -3.82 -6.42
C GLY A 39 2.13 -2.34 -6.49
N LEU A 40 3.14 -1.53 -6.17
CA LEU A 40 3.02 -0.10 -5.91
C LEU A 40 4.08 0.72 -6.66
N ALA A 41 3.67 1.89 -7.14
CA ALA A 41 4.52 2.98 -7.60
C ALA A 41 4.22 4.23 -6.75
N VAL A 42 4.78 4.26 -5.54
CA VAL A 42 4.44 5.23 -4.50
C VAL A 42 5.66 6.06 -4.12
N GLY A 43 5.46 7.38 -4.00
CA GLY A 43 6.47 8.31 -3.49
C GLY A 43 6.02 8.96 -2.19
N ARG A 44 5.20 10.01 -2.29
CA ARG A 44 4.86 10.95 -1.19
C ARG A 44 4.43 10.29 0.11
N ASN A 45 3.59 9.25 0.03
CA ASN A 45 3.14 8.51 1.21
C ASN A 45 4.25 7.74 1.94
N VAL A 46 5.44 7.57 1.34
CA VAL A 46 6.62 6.96 1.96
C VAL A 46 7.60 8.03 2.44
N TRP A 47 8.16 8.85 1.53
CA TRP A 47 9.26 9.76 1.89
C TRP A 47 8.84 11.01 2.67
N GLN A 48 7.55 11.34 2.69
CA GLN A 48 7.01 12.40 3.56
C GLN A 48 6.45 11.86 4.88
N HIS A 49 6.55 10.55 5.13
CA HIS A 49 6.21 9.97 6.43
C HIS A 49 7.30 10.34 7.45
N GLU A 50 6.94 10.50 8.73
CA GLU A 50 7.90 10.81 9.80
C GLU A 50 8.99 9.73 9.93
N ASN A 51 8.63 8.48 9.62
CA ASN A 51 9.55 7.36 9.55
C ASN A 51 9.36 6.58 8.23
N PRO A 52 10.05 6.98 7.13
CA PRO A 52 9.87 6.36 5.82
C PRO A 52 10.22 4.86 5.79
N LEU A 53 11.17 4.43 6.61
CA LEU A 53 11.57 3.02 6.70
C LEU A 53 10.48 2.16 7.35
N LYS A 54 9.83 2.65 8.42
CA LYS A 54 8.67 1.95 9.01
C LYS A 54 7.51 1.85 8.00
N MET A 55 7.21 2.94 7.29
CA MET A 55 6.21 2.91 6.22
C MET A 55 6.56 1.89 5.12
N ALA A 56 7.81 1.85 4.66
CA ALA A 56 8.25 0.85 3.70
C ALA A 56 8.11 -0.60 4.21
N LYS A 57 8.37 -0.84 5.51
CA LYS A 57 8.15 -2.15 6.14
C LYS A 57 6.67 -2.52 6.19
N ALA A 58 5.79 -1.60 6.57
CA ALA A 58 4.34 -1.81 6.57
C ALA A 58 3.81 -2.14 5.16
N LEU A 59 4.29 -1.44 4.14
CA LEU A 59 3.94 -1.72 2.74
C LEU A 59 4.45 -3.09 2.28
N ARG A 60 5.68 -3.47 2.65
CA ARG A 60 6.22 -4.80 2.35
C ARG A 60 5.38 -5.91 2.98
N ALA A 61 4.96 -5.73 4.24
CA ALA A 61 4.09 -6.66 4.94
C ALA A 61 2.77 -6.88 4.19
N LEU A 62 2.11 -5.82 3.73
CA LEU A 62 0.86 -5.94 2.96
C LEU A 62 1.05 -6.53 1.57
N VAL A 63 2.01 -6.00 0.81
CA VAL A 63 2.11 -6.25 -0.64
C VAL A 63 2.86 -7.54 -0.97
N ILE A 64 3.88 -7.88 -0.17
CA ILE A 64 4.79 -9.00 -0.45
C ILE A 64 4.52 -10.18 0.50
N GLU A 65 4.27 -9.90 1.78
CA GLU A 65 4.09 -10.96 2.79
C GLU A 65 2.63 -11.39 2.98
N GLY A 66 1.67 -10.64 2.42
CA GLY A 66 0.25 -10.96 2.51
C GLY A 66 -0.34 -10.79 3.91
N LYS A 67 0.28 -9.96 4.76
CA LYS A 67 -0.23 -9.66 6.10
C LYS A 67 -1.53 -8.86 6.06
N SER A 68 -2.26 -8.86 7.16
CA SER A 68 -3.47 -8.09 7.36
C SER A 68 -3.18 -6.58 7.48
N LEU A 69 -4.23 -5.77 7.30
CA LEU A 69 -4.15 -4.32 7.51
C LEU A 69 -3.75 -3.98 8.95
N GLU A 70 -4.29 -4.69 9.93
CA GLU A 70 -4.00 -4.47 11.35
C GLU A 70 -2.52 -4.74 11.67
N GLU A 71 -1.96 -5.84 11.17
CA GLU A 71 -0.52 -6.13 11.32
C GLU A 71 0.36 -5.05 10.70
N ALA A 72 -0.02 -4.52 9.53
CA ALA A 72 0.72 -3.46 8.88
C ALA A 72 0.66 -2.12 9.65
N ILE A 73 -0.49 -1.81 10.26
CA ILE A 73 -0.64 -0.64 11.14
C ILE A 73 0.20 -0.81 12.41
N ASN A 74 0.26 -2.01 12.98
CA ASN A 74 1.06 -2.26 14.18
C ASN A 74 2.55 -2.03 13.94
N ILE A 75 3.08 -2.35 12.75
CA ILE A 75 4.48 -2.03 12.35
C ILE A 75 4.79 -0.52 12.40
N LEU A 76 3.78 0.35 12.27
CA LEU A 76 3.97 1.80 12.39
C LEU A 76 3.98 2.28 13.85
N LYS A 77 3.27 1.57 14.73
CA LYS A 77 3.12 1.92 16.16
C LYS A 77 4.30 1.44 17.01
N GLU A 78 4.91 0.31 16.66
CA GLU A 78 6.21 -0.14 17.18
C GLU A 78 7.32 0.79 16.67
#